data_AF-A0A942ZS65-F1
#
_entry.id   AF-A0A942ZS65-F1
#
_cell.length_a   1.000
_cell.length_b   1.000
_cell.length_c   1.000
_cell.angle_alpha   90.00
_cell.angle_beta   90.00
_cell.angle_gamma   90.00
#
_symmetry.space_group_name_H-M   'P 1'
#
loop_
_entity.id
_entity.type
_entity.pdbx_description
1 polymer ?
#
loop_
_entity_poly.entity_id
_entity_poly.type
_entity_poly.pdbx_seq_one_letter_code
_entity_poly.pdbx_strand_id
1 'polypeptide(L)'
;MNTGYVGTLYGFSQDSRLKNDPEDFEYYVPRAKYQAYFYDAAFNYQYSGDLFAEVDTANSYVMFLGGDDYVVKVDTEVKNGRKLLVIKDSFGNAEIPFYTSSFEQIYVLDVRYFERNLVNFIETTGVTDVLFTMSAYSVVGDNADNIANLISQDADSTIIDEHPTGSAAAAATASPTPSASPKA
;
A
#
# COMPACT_ATOMS: atom_id res chain seq x y z
N MET A 1 -0.27 13.93 -13.53
CA MET A 1 -1.65 13.97 -14.06
C MET A 1 -1.74 13.02 -15.23
N ASN A 2 -2.72 12.12 -15.21
CA ASN A 2 -3.03 11.23 -16.32
C ASN A 2 -4.41 11.61 -16.84
N THR A 3 -4.51 12.02 -18.10
CA THR A 3 -5.78 12.41 -18.75
C THR A 3 -6.42 11.21 -19.43
N GLY A 4 -7.75 11.13 -19.43
CA GLY A 4 -8.47 10.05 -20.12
C GLY A 4 -8.66 8.80 -19.27
N TYR A 5 -8.67 8.94 -17.94
CA TYR A 5 -8.91 7.85 -17.01
C TYR A 5 -10.35 7.37 -17.11
N VAL A 6 -10.54 6.06 -17.22
CA VAL A 6 -11.85 5.41 -17.13
C VAL A 6 -11.72 4.34 -16.05
N GLY A 7 -12.29 4.63 -14.89
CA GLY A 7 -12.12 3.80 -13.71
C GLY A 7 -12.98 2.54 -13.65
N THR A 8 -12.95 1.89 -12.49
CA THR A 8 -13.65 0.63 -12.23
C THR A 8 -15.17 0.74 -12.36
N LEU A 9 -15.76 1.93 -12.19
CA LEU A 9 -17.20 2.12 -12.38
C LEU A 9 -17.69 1.73 -13.79
N TYR A 10 -16.89 2.00 -14.83
CA TYR A 10 -17.16 1.46 -16.17
C TYR A 10 -17.04 -0.07 -16.19
N GLY A 11 -16.03 -0.62 -15.53
CA GLY A 11 -15.85 -2.07 -15.37
C GLY A 11 -17.08 -2.76 -14.76
N PHE A 12 -17.65 -2.18 -13.70
CA PHE A 12 -18.84 -2.70 -13.01
C PHE A 12 -20.13 -2.54 -13.82
N SER A 13 -20.33 -1.38 -14.44
CA SER A 13 -21.61 -1.04 -15.10
C SER A 13 -21.68 -1.45 -16.57
N GLN A 14 -20.52 -1.56 -17.23
CA GLN A 14 -20.39 -1.66 -18.70
C GLN A 14 -21.11 -0.53 -19.46
N ASP A 15 -21.35 0.61 -18.80
CA ASP A 15 -22.05 1.75 -19.39
C ASP A 15 -21.13 2.55 -20.32
N SER A 16 -21.47 2.58 -21.60
CA SER A 16 -20.67 3.30 -22.60
C SER A 16 -20.59 4.80 -22.36
N ARG A 17 -21.51 5.39 -21.60
CA ARG A 17 -21.44 6.81 -21.22
C ARG A 17 -20.19 7.10 -20.40
N LEU A 18 -19.84 6.24 -19.45
CA LEU A 18 -18.64 6.38 -18.63
C LEU A 18 -17.35 6.22 -19.46
N LYS A 19 -17.36 5.28 -20.42
CA LYS A 19 -16.23 5.11 -21.34
C LYS A 19 -15.98 6.34 -22.22
N ASN A 20 -17.05 7.06 -22.58
CA ASN A 20 -17.01 8.20 -23.49
C ASN A 20 -16.88 9.55 -22.78
N ASP A 21 -16.83 9.57 -21.44
CA ASP A 21 -16.70 10.76 -20.60
C ASP A 21 -15.62 10.54 -19.52
N PRO A 22 -14.34 10.39 -19.92
CA PRO A 22 -13.28 10.02 -19.00
C PRO A 22 -12.86 11.18 -18.09
N GLU A 23 -12.31 10.85 -16.92
CA GLU A 23 -11.81 11.82 -15.96
C GLU A 23 -10.32 12.17 -16.14
N ASP A 24 -9.92 13.32 -15.59
CA ASP A 24 -8.52 13.61 -15.31
C ASP A 24 -8.14 13.02 -13.96
N PHE A 25 -7.06 12.24 -13.94
CA PHE A 25 -6.50 11.65 -12.73
C PHE A 25 -5.33 12.51 -12.22
N GLU A 26 -5.60 13.28 -11.18
CA GLU A 26 -4.62 14.10 -10.49
C GLU A 26 -4.06 13.38 -9.26
N TYR A 27 -2.74 13.46 -9.07
CA TYR A 27 -2.04 12.87 -7.94
C TYR A 27 -0.91 13.77 -7.48
N TYR A 28 -0.46 13.57 -6.24
CA TYR A 28 0.55 14.40 -5.60
C TYR A 28 1.76 13.56 -5.22
N VAL A 29 2.93 13.95 -5.70
CA VAL A 29 4.22 13.34 -5.36
C VAL A 29 4.75 14.04 -4.10
N PRO A 30 5.15 13.29 -3.06
CA PRO A 30 5.64 13.89 -1.84
C PRO A 30 6.99 14.57 -2.09
N ARG A 31 7.23 15.66 -1.35
CA ARG A 31 8.52 16.38 -1.40
C ARG A 31 9.60 15.69 -0.57
N ALA A 32 9.18 15.01 0.50
CA ALA A 32 10.11 14.31 1.37
C ALA A 32 10.74 13.13 0.64
N LYS A 33 12.04 12.94 0.83
CA LYS A 33 12.74 11.77 0.28
C LYS A 33 12.33 10.51 1.04
N TYR A 34 12.15 9.43 0.29
CA TYR A 34 11.86 8.11 0.82
C TYR A 34 12.55 7.02 0.00
N GLN A 35 12.62 5.82 0.57
CA GLN A 35 12.90 4.56 -0.12
C GLN A 35 11.79 3.56 0.23
N ALA A 36 11.18 2.95 -0.79
CA ALA A 36 10.18 1.90 -0.59
C ALA A 36 10.79 0.51 -0.87
N TYR A 37 10.38 -0.46 -0.04
CA TYR A 37 10.75 -1.86 -0.12
C TYR A 37 9.47 -2.68 -0.19
N PHE A 38 9.40 -3.61 -1.14
CA PHE A 38 8.25 -4.44 -1.41
C PHE A 38 8.56 -5.87 -0.99
N TYR A 39 7.64 -6.45 -0.23
CA TYR A 39 7.71 -7.80 0.31
C TYR A 39 6.47 -8.57 -0.13
N ASP A 40 6.55 -9.88 -0.29
CA ASP A 40 5.34 -10.68 -0.52
C ASP A 40 4.38 -10.64 0.70
N ALA A 41 3.21 -11.26 0.56
CA ALA A 41 2.22 -11.42 1.62
C ALA A 41 2.78 -12.04 2.92
N ALA A 42 3.83 -12.84 2.78
CA ALA A 42 4.56 -13.55 3.80
C ALA A 42 5.72 -12.71 4.41
N PHE A 43 5.83 -11.44 4.03
CA PHE A 43 6.87 -10.50 4.44
C PHE A 43 8.31 -10.92 4.07
N ASN A 44 8.48 -11.64 2.95
CA ASN A 44 9.80 -11.89 2.36
C ASN A 44 10.13 -10.81 1.32
N TYR A 45 11.33 -10.23 1.38
CA TYR A 45 11.71 -9.15 0.48
C TYR A 45 11.68 -9.60 -0.98
N GLN A 46 11.16 -8.74 -1.85
CA GLN A 46 11.09 -8.97 -3.30
C GLN A 46 12.00 -7.99 -4.02
N TYR A 47 11.77 -6.68 -3.85
CA TYR A 47 12.52 -5.63 -4.53
C TYR A 47 12.35 -4.28 -3.82
N SER A 48 13.19 -3.33 -4.20
CA SER A 48 13.08 -1.92 -3.80
C SER A 48 12.59 -1.10 -4.99
N GLY A 49 11.73 -0.12 -4.75
CA GLY A 49 11.15 0.69 -5.81
C GLY A 49 10.58 2.03 -5.34
N ASP A 50 9.83 2.67 -6.22
CA ASP A 50 9.06 3.88 -5.94
C ASP A 50 7.67 3.54 -5.33
N LEU A 51 6.98 4.51 -4.73
CA LEU A 51 5.55 4.38 -4.37
C LEU A 51 4.62 4.54 -5.58
N PHE A 52 5.13 5.05 -6.71
CA PHE A 52 4.38 5.29 -7.93
C PHE A 52 4.82 4.33 -9.04
N ALA A 53 4.01 3.31 -9.32
CA ALA A 53 4.21 2.38 -10.43
C ALA A 53 4.03 3.06 -11.80
N GLU A 54 4.80 2.62 -12.79
CA GLU A 54 4.55 2.99 -14.18
C GLU A 54 3.38 2.17 -14.73
N VAL A 55 2.29 2.85 -15.06
CA VAL A 55 1.03 2.25 -15.50
C VAL A 55 0.47 2.98 -16.72
N ASP A 56 -0.34 2.28 -17.52
CA ASP A 56 -1.16 2.94 -18.53
C ASP A 56 -2.28 3.78 -17.88
N THR A 57 -2.91 4.66 -18.66
CA THR A 57 -3.97 5.55 -18.20
C THR A 57 -5.15 4.79 -17.58
N ALA A 58 -5.53 3.63 -18.12
CA ALA A 58 -6.66 2.85 -17.60
C ALA A 58 -6.39 2.31 -16.19
N ASN A 59 -5.11 2.12 -15.85
CA ASN A 59 -4.65 1.65 -14.55
C ASN A 59 -4.15 2.78 -13.64
N SER A 60 -4.55 4.03 -13.87
CA SER A 60 -4.02 5.18 -13.11
C SER A 60 -4.13 5.03 -11.59
N TYR A 61 -5.17 4.41 -11.04
CA TYR A 61 -5.26 4.17 -9.59
C TYR A 61 -4.25 3.14 -9.07
N VAL A 62 -3.89 2.14 -9.89
CA VAL A 62 -2.89 1.10 -9.56
C VAL A 62 -1.49 1.70 -9.43
N MET A 63 -1.26 2.93 -9.93
CA MET A 63 0.04 3.61 -9.74
C MET A 63 0.43 3.66 -8.26
N PHE A 64 -0.55 3.85 -7.36
CA PHE A 64 -0.26 3.88 -5.94
C PHE A 64 0.13 2.49 -5.48
N LEU A 65 1.38 2.36 -5.06
CA LEU A 65 2.06 1.12 -4.66
C LEU A 65 2.29 0.16 -5.83
N GLY A 66 1.39 0.08 -6.81
CA GLY A 66 1.44 -0.89 -7.91
C GLY A 66 0.45 -2.05 -7.77
N GLY A 67 -0.47 -2.03 -6.80
CA GLY A 67 -1.26 -3.21 -6.41
C GLY A 67 -1.44 -3.39 -4.90
N ASP A 68 -2.01 -4.52 -4.49
CA ASP A 68 -2.47 -4.76 -3.13
C ASP A 68 -1.86 -6.01 -2.46
N ASP A 69 -1.29 -6.93 -3.23
CA ASP A 69 -0.92 -8.30 -2.83
C ASP A 69 0.49 -8.42 -2.21
N TYR A 70 0.96 -7.35 -1.59
CA TYR A 70 2.27 -7.27 -0.97
C TYR A 70 2.26 -6.32 0.23
N VAL A 71 3.31 -6.44 1.05
CA VAL A 71 3.60 -5.49 2.12
C VAL A 71 4.59 -4.45 1.60
N VAL A 72 4.32 -3.18 1.83
CA VAL A 72 5.24 -2.08 1.52
C VAL A 72 5.81 -1.52 2.80
N LYS A 73 7.13 -1.40 2.85
CA LYS A 73 7.84 -0.64 3.87
C LYS A 73 8.40 0.62 3.23
N VAL A 74 8.23 1.76 3.88
CA VAL A 74 8.74 3.06 3.44
C VAL A 74 9.60 3.64 4.54
N ASP A 75 10.88 3.81 4.25
CA ASP A 75 11.79 4.57 5.10
C ASP A 75 11.87 6.01 4.58
N THR A 76 11.67 6.99 5.46
CA THR A 76 11.65 8.41 5.09
C THR A 76 12.86 9.15 5.67
N GLU A 77 13.06 10.40 5.23
CA GLU A 77 14.05 11.28 5.84
C GLU A 77 13.64 11.84 7.22
N VAL A 78 12.39 11.63 7.66
CA VAL A 78 11.91 12.05 8.98
C VAL A 78 12.64 11.26 10.08
N LYS A 79 12.97 11.93 11.19
CA LYS A 79 13.69 11.36 12.36
C LYS A 79 12.97 11.70 13.66
N ASN A 80 11.76 11.20 13.82
CA ASN A 80 10.89 11.50 14.95
C ASN A 80 10.49 10.26 15.77
N GLY A 81 11.04 9.08 15.43
CA GLY A 81 10.75 7.82 16.11
C GLY A 81 9.34 7.27 15.85
N ARG A 82 8.54 7.90 14.99
CA ARG A 82 7.16 7.47 14.70
C ARG A 82 7.16 6.46 13.56
N LYS A 83 6.59 5.28 13.82
CA LYS A 83 6.44 4.19 12.86
C LYS A 83 4.96 3.87 12.67
N LEU A 84 4.44 4.19 11.50
CA LEU A 84 3.04 3.96 11.14
C LEU A 84 2.87 2.57 10.53
N LEU A 85 1.86 1.84 10.96
CA LEU A 85 1.30 0.71 10.24
C LEU A 85 -0.07 1.09 9.68
N VAL A 86 -0.22 1.02 8.36
CA VAL A 86 -1.48 1.20 7.65
C VAL A 86 -2.04 -0.16 7.25
N ILE A 87 -3.24 -0.45 7.72
CA ILE A 87 -4.01 -1.66 7.41
C ILE A 87 -5.20 -1.22 6.56
N LYS A 88 -5.21 -1.64 5.30
CA LYS A 88 -6.08 -1.02 4.28
C LYS A 88 -6.84 -2.00 3.40
N ASP A 89 -7.87 -1.50 2.72
CA ASP A 89 -8.28 -1.99 1.40
C ASP A 89 -7.68 -1.07 0.31
N SER A 90 -8.02 -1.27 -0.97
CA SER A 90 -7.46 -0.46 -2.05
C SER A 90 -7.65 1.06 -1.87
N PHE A 91 -8.66 1.52 -1.11
CA PHE A 91 -8.91 2.95 -0.85
C PHE A 91 -7.72 3.64 -0.18
N GLY A 92 -7.01 2.91 0.70
CA GLY A 92 -5.85 3.42 1.43
C GLY A 92 -4.60 3.62 0.59
N ASN A 93 -4.53 3.04 -0.63
CA ASN A 93 -3.31 3.13 -1.46
C ASN A 93 -2.95 4.59 -1.76
N ALA A 94 -3.95 5.41 -2.08
CA ALA A 94 -3.77 6.82 -2.41
C ALA A 94 -3.36 7.69 -1.20
N GLU A 95 -3.52 7.21 0.03
CA GLU A 95 -3.18 7.97 1.24
C GLU A 95 -1.68 7.93 1.54
N ILE A 96 -1.00 6.83 1.19
CA ILE A 96 0.39 6.54 1.59
C ILE A 96 1.37 7.67 1.26
N PRO A 97 1.33 8.30 0.06
CA PRO A 97 2.21 9.42 -0.26
C PRO A 97 2.13 10.58 0.75
N PHE A 98 0.96 10.85 1.33
CA PHE A 98 0.75 11.97 2.25
C PHE A 98 1.36 11.73 3.65
N TYR A 99 1.65 10.47 4.01
CA TYR A 99 2.25 10.12 5.29
C TYR A 99 3.78 10.23 5.31
N THR A 100 4.42 10.23 4.13
CA THR A 100 5.89 10.22 3.95
C THR A 100 6.62 11.41 4.60
N SER A 101 5.93 12.54 4.81
CA SER A 101 6.51 13.72 5.47
C SER A 101 6.26 13.77 6.98
N SER A 102 5.57 12.77 7.55
CA SER A 102 5.11 12.77 8.95
C SER A 102 5.67 11.64 9.81
N PHE A 103 6.04 10.51 9.19
CA PHE A 103 6.51 9.32 9.90
C PHE A 103 7.92 8.94 9.44
N GLU A 104 8.74 8.48 10.37
CA GLU A 104 10.09 7.97 10.09
C GLU A 104 10.05 6.67 9.29
N GLN A 105 9.04 5.84 9.56
CA GLN A 105 8.79 4.59 8.84
C GLN A 105 7.29 4.37 8.66
N ILE A 106 6.90 3.82 7.51
CA ILE A 106 5.52 3.45 7.20
C ILE A 106 5.52 2.01 6.70
N TYR A 107 4.75 1.15 7.33
CA TYR A 107 4.38 -0.16 6.81
C TYR A 107 2.96 -0.09 6.26
N VAL A 108 2.73 -0.72 5.12
CA VAL A 108 1.42 -0.79 4.46
C VAL A 108 1.13 -2.24 4.17
N LEU A 109 0.02 -2.74 4.69
CA LEU A 109 -0.49 -4.07 4.39
C LEU A 109 -1.96 -4.00 4.00
N ASP A 110 -2.37 -4.89 3.12
CA ASP A 110 -3.76 -5.05 2.76
C ASP A 110 -4.44 -6.09 3.65
N VAL A 111 -5.63 -5.77 4.13
CA VAL A 111 -6.41 -6.63 5.03
C VAL A 111 -6.73 -8.00 4.42
N ARG A 112 -6.75 -8.10 3.08
CA ARG A 112 -7.11 -9.33 2.35
C ARG A 112 -5.94 -10.29 2.14
N TYR A 113 -4.70 -9.81 2.18
CA TYR A 113 -3.55 -10.56 1.64
C TYR A 113 -2.44 -10.83 2.65
N PHE A 114 -2.33 -10.10 3.76
CA PHE A 114 -1.25 -10.33 4.71
C PHE A 114 -1.33 -11.72 5.35
N GLU A 115 -0.24 -12.50 5.29
CA GLU A 115 -0.18 -13.92 5.70
C GLU A 115 0.51 -14.13 7.06
N ARG A 116 0.77 -13.06 7.81
CA ARG A 116 1.49 -13.11 9.08
C ARG A 116 0.63 -12.64 10.24
N ASN A 117 1.05 -12.99 11.45
CA ASN A 117 0.38 -12.51 12.65
C ASN A 117 0.60 -10.99 12.83
N LEU A 118 -0.50 -10.23 12.86
CA LEU A 118 -0.46 -8.77 12.96
C LEU A 118 0.13 -8.28 14.29
N VAL A 119 -0.17 -8.95 15.40
CA VAL A 119 0.30 -8.56 16.73
C VAL A 119 1.82 -8.76 16.81
N ASN A 120 2.31 -9.95 16.41
CA ASN A 120 3.75 -10.22 16.37
C ASN A 120 4.48 -9.25 15.43
N PHE A 121 3.87 -8.90 14.29
CA PHE A 121 4.44 -7.93 13.35
C PHE A 121 4.60 -6.55 13.99
N ILE A 122 3.56 -6.03 14.67
CA ILE A 122 3.59 -4.74 15.37
C ILE A 122 4.69 -4.73 16.43
N GLU A 123 4.75 -5.77 17.26
CA GLU A 123 5.75 -5.88 18.34
C GLU A 123 7.18 -5.96 17.79
N THR A 124 7.39 -6.78 16.76
CA THR A 124 8.73 -7.04 16.19
C THR A 124 9.28 -5.83 15.44
N THR A 125 8.42 -5.11 14.70
CA THR A 125 8.84 -3.94 13.91
C THR A 125 8.90 -2.66 14.75
N GLY A 126 8.38 -2.69 15.98
CA GLY A 126 8.33 -1.54 16.89
C GLY A 126 7.39 -0.44 16.40
N VAL A 127 6.29 -0.83 15.74
CA VAL A 127 5.24 0.10 15.28
C VAL A 127 4.71 0.91 16.48
N THR A 128 4.59 2.22 16.30
CA THR A 128 4.11 3.15 17.34
C THR A 128 2.68 3.59 17.09
N ASP A 129 2.21 3.50 15.85
CA ASP A 129 0.92 4.00 15.40
C ASP A 129 0.28 3.01 14.45
N VAL A 130 -1.01 2.71 14.66
CA VAL A 130 -1.78 1.83 13.78
C VAL A 130 -2.96 2.61 13.22
N LEU A 131 -3.10 2.60 11.89
CA LEU A 131 -4.21 3.18 11.15
C LEU A 131 -4.94 2.08 10.39
N PHE A 132 -6.23 1.95 10.64
CA PHE A 132 -7.14 1.23 9.75
C PHE A 132 -7.80 2.26 8.82
N THR A 133 -7.64 2.10 7.51
CA THR A 133 -8.31 2.95 6.52
C THR A 133 -8.87 2.09 5.39
N MET A 134 -10.16 2.22 5.14
CA MET A 134 -10.84 1.43 4.12
C MET A 134 -12.14 2.11 3.69
N SER A 135 -12.65 1.74 2.52
CA SER A 135 -13.95 2.20 2.07
C SER A 135 -15.07 1.76 3.03
N ALA A 136 -16.16 2.54 3.12
CA ALA A 136 -17.30 2.19 3.97
C ALA A 136 -17.89 0.81 3.65
N TYR A 137 -17.85 0.38 2.37
CA TYR A 137 -18.28 -0.95 1.94
C TYR A 137 -17.39 -2.06 2.51
N SER A 138 -16.08 -1.86 2.54
CA SER A 138 -15.16 -2.84 3.14
C SER A 138 -15.34 -2.97 4.65
N VAL A 139 -15.63 -1.86 5.36
CA VAL A 139 -15.84 -1.88 6.82
C VAL A 139 -17.03 -2.76 7.23
N VAL A 140 -18.12 -2.73 6.45
CA VAL A 140 -19.37 -3.44 6.78
C VAL A 140 -19.55 -4.74 6.01
N GLY A 141 -18.61 -5.08 5.15
CA GLY A 141 -18.62 -6.28 4.32
C GLY A 141 -17.53 -7.27 4.68
N ASP A 142 -17.39 -8.30 3.84
CA ASP A 142 -16.54 -9.48 4.10
C ASP A 142 -15.05 -9.13 4.29
N ASN A 143 -14.58 -8.00 3.76
CA ASN A 143 -13.19 -7.56 3.96
C ASN A 143 -12.86 -7.33 5.44
N ALA A 144 -13.83 -6.87 6.25
CA ALA A 144 -13.63 -6.62 7.67
C ALA A 144 -13.45 -7.91 8.48
N ASP A 145 -14.03 -9.03 8.02
CA ASP A 145 -13.88 -10.34 8.69
C ASP A 145 -12.42 -10.80 8.70
N ASN A 146 -11.62 -10.38 7.72
CA ASN A 146 -10.20 -10.69 7.67
C ASN A 146 -9.42 -10.06 8.83
N ILE A 147 -9.89 -8.97 9.45
CA ILE A 147 -9.18 -8.34 10.59
C ILE A 147 -9.04 -9.33 11.76
N ALA A 148 -10.07 -10.14 12.03
CA ALA A 148 -10.00 -11.17 13.06
C ALA A 148 -8.99 -12.27 12.70
N ASN A 149 -8.88 -12.61 11.41
CA ASN A 149 -7.88 -13.56 10.91
C ASN A 149 -6.47 -12.99 11.08
N LEU A 150 -6.22 -11.73 10.74
CA LEU A 150 -4.90 -11.10 10.90
C LEU A 150 -4.35 -11.19 12.33
N ILE A 151 -5.23 -11.08 13.33
CA ILE A 151 -4.85 -11.14 14.75
C ILE A 151 -4.55 -12.57 15.22
N SER A 152 -5.21 -13.58 14.64
CA SER A 152 -5.18 -14.96 15.12
C SER A 152 -4.33 -15.90 14.27
N GLN A 153 -4.11 -15.57 13.00
CA GLN A 153 -3.32 -16.38 12.07
C GLN A 153 -1.85 -16.40 12.46
N ASP A 154 -1.17 -17.50 12.12
CA ASP A 154 0.29 -17.64 12.16
C ASP A 154 0.96 -17.16 13.46
N ALA A 155 0.29 -17.36 14.61
CA ALA A 155 0.67 -16.79 15.90
C ALA A 155 2.06 -17.23 16.41
N ASP A 156 2.56 -18.37 15.93
CA ASP A 156 3.89 -18.89 16.27
C ASP A 156 4.98 -18.46 15.27
N SER A 157 4.64 -17.67 14.24
CA SER A 157 5.61 -17.21 13.24
C SER A 157 6.58 -16.18 13.80
N THR A 158 7.81 -16.28 13.33
CA THR A 158 8.85 -15.27 13.55
C THR A 158 8.86 -14.31 12.38
N ILE A 159 8.69 -13.03 12.65
CA ILE A 159 8.85 -11.97 11.66
C ILE A 159 10.33 -11.57 11.63
N ILE A 160 10.91 -11.54 10.43
CA ILE A 160 12.26 -11.03 10.21
C ILE A 160 12.14 -9.93 9.16
N ASP A 161 12.46 -8.69 9.54
CA ASP A 161 12.65 -7.62 8.55
C ASP A 161 14.07 -7.75 8.00
N GLU A 162 14.19 -8.20 6.74
CA GLU A 162 15.48 -8.35 6.06
C GLU A 162 16.21 -7.02 5.80
N HIS A 163 15.52 -5.88 5.97
CA HIS A 163 16.05 -4.54 5.77
C HIS A 163 15.77 -3.61 6.96
N PRO A 164 16.22 -3.90 8.20
CA PRO A 164 15.90 -3.08 9.37
C PRO A 164 16.40 -1.63 9.20
N THR A 165 15.63 -0.66 9.71
CA THR A 165 15.87 0.80 9.59
C THR A 165 17.35 1.19 9.63
N GLY A 166 17.82 2.02 8.68
CA GLY A 166 19.13 2.66 8.75
C GLY A 166 19.95 2.72 7.46
N SER A 167 19.48 2.15 6.35
CA SER A 167 20.11 2.39 5.05
C SER A 167 19.67 3.76 4.56
N ALA A 168 20.57 4.75 4.64
CA ALA A 168 20.34 6.10 4.14
C ALA A 168 19.67 6.07 2.76
N ALA A 169 18.63 6.89 2.58
CA ALA A 169 17.88 7.06 1.34
C ALA A 169 18.82 7.28 0.15
N ALA A 170 19.15 6.21 -0.56
CA ALA A 170 19.46 6.29 -1.97
C ALA A 170 18.12 6.50 -2.67
N ALA A 171 18.04 7.46 -3.59
CA ALA A 171 16.83 7.67 -4.36
C ALA A 171 16.47 6.38 -5.10
N ALA A 172 15.26 5.86 -4.91
CA ALA A 172 14.74 4.78 -5.73
C ALA A 172 14.71 5.24 -7.20
N THR A 173 15.28 4.44 -8.10
CA THR A 173 15.26 4.71 -9.56
C THR A 173 14.46 3.68 -10.34
N ALA A 174 13.75 2.77 -9.66
CA ALA A 174 12.94 1.74 -10.29
C ALA A 174 11.50 1.82 -9.82
N SER A 175 10.57 1.96 -10.76
CA SER A 175 9.13 1.94 -10.51
C SER A 175 8.71 0.53 -10.09
N PRO A 176 7.82 0.36 -9.08
CA PRO A 176 7.31 -0.95 -8.71
C PRO A 176 6.57 -1.54 -9.92
N THR A 177 6.72 -2.86 -10.10
CA THR A 177 6.01 -3.54 -11.20
C THR A 177 4.55 -3.68 -10.81
N PRO A 178 3.61 -3.22 -11.66
CA PRO A 178 2.19 -3.36 -11.36
C PRO A 178 1.82 -4.84 -11.18
N SER A 179 1.24 -5.19 -10.04
CA SER A 179 0.55 -6.46 -9.87
C SER A 179 -0.82 -6.39 -10.55
N ALA A 180 -1.22 -7.50 -11.17
CA ALA A 180 -2.55 -7.64 -11.72
C ALA A 180 -3.54 -7.73 -10.54
N SER A 181 -4.07 -6.58 -10.10
CA SER A 181 -5.14 -6.57 -9.12
C SER A 181 -6.29 -7.45 -9.63
N PRO A 182 -6.81 -8.39 -8.82
CA PRO A 182 -8.01 -9.11 -9.20
C PRO A 182 -9.10 -8.07 -9.45
N LYS A 183 -9.76 -8.17 -10.61
CA LYS A 183 -10.92 -7.35 -10.93
C LYS A 183 -11.86 -7.39 -9.72
N ALA A 184 -12.13 -6.21 -9.17
CA ALA A 184 -13.20 -6.01 -8.20
C ALA A 184 -14.54 -6.42 -8.81
#